data_AF-A0A0G3XCH6-F1
#
_entry.id   AF-A0A0G3XCH6-F1
#
_cell.length_a   1.000
_cell.length_b   1.000
_cell.length_c   1.000
_cell.angle_alpha   90.00
_cell.angle_beta   90.00
_cell.angle_gamma   90.00
#
_symmetry.space_group_name_H-M   'P 1'
#
loop_
_entity.id
_entity.type
_entity.pdbx_description
1 polymer ?
#
loop_
_entity_poly.entity_id
_entity_poly.type
_entity_poly.pdbx_seq_one_letter_code
_entity_poly.pdbx_strand_id
1 'polypeptide(L)'
;MGRLRLRRPRTGNLVMLGLIAVALFAGMFLVFQTIEAERAERQQVRETSEILLELRNVTRAALNGETGQRGYLLTLDRRYLEPYHVGREQYRPALQRLRRLVGADAPQRQQELLDEIQALAESKFAEMEEVVALVDERQVIEARRRLLDDEGAEAMARLRRATREMELIENRILLNAASETARAEGRVLPLLAGVVLILLVTLVLGYRLVTRTAHAEAEAAQATALGEARDRADLLARELNHRVKNLFAVILAIIRMSAKDSPEAKPVIDRITERIHALLTAHDVSQGTLERPVASLRTLVETTLAPYRSEKLAAKVDGDEIELPAKQVTPLGLVLHELTTNAVKYGAWSKGGLLEVTWREADGQVTIEWREHCEGDGKPPERTGFGSLLMTSAARQLRGEIDRRFGTDGVEVTIAFPLGA
;
A
#
# COMPACT_ATOMS: atom_id res chain seq x y z
N MET A 1 9.22 -8.06 -36.43
CA MET A 1 8.20 -7.05 -36.06
C MET A 1 7.43 -7.52 -34.83
N GLY A 2 7.90 -7.16 -33.63
CA GLY A 2 7.25 -7.50 -32.37
C GLY A 2 6.07 -6.56 -32.10
N ARG A 3 4.85 -7.09 -32.05
CA ARG A 3 3.66 -6.33 -31.67
C ARG A 3 3.77 -5.94 -30.19
N LEU A 4 4.01 -4.65 -29.92
CA LEU A 4 3.80 -4.02 -28.62
C LEU A 4 2.34 -4.25 -28.20
N ARG A 5 2.10 -5.29 -27.40
CA ARG A 5 0.83 -5.45 -26.68
C ARG A 5 0.77 -4.34 -25.64
N LEU A 6 0.13 -3.24 -25.98
CA LEU A 6 -0.31 -2.21 -25.04
C LEU A 6 -1.13 -2.89 -23.94
N ARG A 7 -0.51 -3.08 -22.77
CA ARG A 7 -1.11 -3.67 -21.57
C ARG A 7 -2.31 -2.77 -21.23
N ARG A 8 -3.54 -3.29 -21.41
CA ARG A 8 -4.77 -2.53 -21.12
C ARG A 8 -4.65 -1.93 -19.71
N PRO A 9 -4.98 -0.63 -19.51
CA PRO A 9 -4.95 -0.04 -18.18
C PRO A 9 -5.82 -0.89 -17.27
N ARG A 10 -5.25 -1.33 -16.14
CA ARG A 10 -5.99 -2.08 -15.11
C ARG A 10 -7.20 -1.22 -14.73
N THR A 11 -8.39 -1.83 -14.65
CA THR A 11 -9.67 -1.16 -14.41
C THR A 11 -9.63 -0.14 -13.26
N GLY A 12 -8.82 -0.40 -12.22
CA GLY A 12 -8.59 0.54 -11.12
C GLY A 12 -7.98 1.89 -11.53
N ASN A 13 -7.07 1.94 -12.51
CA ASN A 13 -6.48 3.20 -12.97
C ASN A 13 -7.50 4.06 -13.72
N LEU A 14 -8.39 3.44 -14.50
CA LEU A 14 -9.46 4.14 -15.20
C LEU A 14 -10.48 4.73 -14.22
N VAL A 15 -10.84 3.96 -13.18
CA VAL A 15 -11.73 4.44 -12.11
C VAL A 15 -11.10 5.64 -11.38
N MET A 16 -9.80 5.57 -11.07
CA MET A 16 -9.10 6.65 -10.39
C MET A 16 -8.99 7.92 -11.24
N LEU A 17 -8.68 7.80 -12.54
CA LEU A 17 -8.71 8.92 -13.48
C LEU A 17 -10.10 9.53 -13.61
N GLY A 18 -11.15 8.69 -13.63
CA GLY A 18 -12.53 9.14 -13.64
C GLY A 18 -12.89 9.96 -12.39
N LEU A 19 -12.50 9.49 -11.20
CA LEU A 19 -12.73 10.23 -9.94
C LEU A 19 -12.01 11.58 -9.92
N ILE A 20 -10.76 11.63 -10.40
CA ILE A 20 -10.00 12.89 -10.51
C ILE A 20 -10.70 13.85 -11.48
N ALA A 21 -11.14 13.36 -12.64
CA ALA A 21 -11.83 14.19 -13.63
C ALA A 21 -13.15 14.75 -13.08
N VAL A 22 -13.94 13.95 -12.36
CA VAL A 22 -15.18 14.39 -11.71
C VAL A 22 -14.90 15.44 -10.64
N ALA A 23 -13.87 15.23 -9.81
CA ALA A 23 -13.48 16.17 -8.76
C ALA A 23 -13.02 17.52 -9.34
N LEU A 24 -12.20 17.50 -10.40
CA LEU A 24 -11.77 18.71 -11.11
C LEU A 24 -12.93 19.45 -11.77
N PHE A 25 -13.85 18.72 -12.42
CA PHE A 25 -15.02 19.31 -13.04
C PHE A 25 -15.95 19.95 -12.01
N ALA A 26 -16.19 19.28 -10.87
CA ALA A 26 -16.97 19.83 -9.77
C ALA A 26 -16.32 21.10 -9.18
N GLY A 27 -14.99 21.10 -9.00
CA GLY A 27 -14.25 22.28 -8.56
C GLY A 27 -14.35 23.45 -9.55
N MET A 28 -14.18 23.19 -10.85
CA MET A 28 -14.31 24.20 -11.90
C MET A 28 -15.74 24.76 -11.98
N PHE A 29 -16.75 23.91 -11.86
CA PHE A 29 -18.16 24.31 -11.83
C PHE A 29 -18.47 25.21 -10.63
N LEU A 30 -17.94 24.88 -9.45
CA LEU A 30 -18.09 25.71 -8.25
C LEU A 30 -17.43 27.09 -8.41
N VAL A 31 -16.22 27.15 -8.97
CA VAL A 31 -15.54 28.42 -9.24
C VAL A 31 -16.33 29.26 -10.23
N PHE A 32 -16.85 28.66 -11.31
CA PHE A 32 -17.64 29.35 -12.30
C PHE A 32 -18.93 29.94 -11.70
N GLN A 33 -19.67 29.14 -10.92
CA GLN A 33 -20.86 29.61 -10.17
C GLN A 33 -20.53 30.78 -9.22
N THR A 34 -19.38 30.72 -8.55
CA THR A 34 -18.95 31.78 -7.63
C THR A 34 -18.67 33.09 -8.38
N ILE A 35 -17.97 33.01 -9.51
CA ILE A 35 -17.65 34.19 -10.34
C ILE A 35 -18.93 34.80 -10.94
N GLU A 36 -19.88 33.99 -11.38
CA GLU A 36 -21.16 34.51 -11.90
C GLU A 36 -21.98 35.22 -10.81
N ALA A 37 -22.05 34.64 -9.61
CA ALA A 37 -22.72 35.27 -8.47
C ALA A 37 -22.07 36.60 -8.08
N GLU A 38 -20.73 36.66 -8.03
CA GLU A 38 -19.99 37.88 -7.72
C GLU A 38 -20.20 38.98 -8.78
N ARG A 39 -20.30 38.61 -10.06
CA ARG A 39 -20.59 39.57 -11.14
C ARG A 39 -21.99 40.15 -11.03
N ALA A 40 -22.99 39.31 -10.76
CA ALA A 40 -24.38 39.76 -10.57
C ALA A 40 -24.50 40.71 -9.36
N GLU A 41 -23.82 40.40 -8.26
CA GLU A 41 -23.77 41.26 -7.07
C GLU A 41 -23.16 42.63 -7.37
N ARG A 42 -21.97 42.67 -8.01
CA ARG A 42 -21.31 43.93 -8.36
C ARG A 42 -22.18 44.82 -9.24
N GLN A 43 -22.95 44.21 -10.15
CA GLN A 43 -23.90 44.92 -10.99
C GLN A 43 -25.05 45.50 -10.16
N GLN A 44 -25.65 44.71 -9.27
CA GLN A 44 -26.75 45.15 -8.41
C GLN A 44 -26.33 46.25 -7.43
N VAL A 45 -25.13 46.16 -6.84
CA VAL A 45 -24.55 47.20 -5.97
C VAL A 45 -24.38 48.52 -6.74
N ARG A 46 -23.92 48.44 -7.98
CA ARG A 46 -23.74 49.60 -8.85
C ARG A 46 -25.08 50.26 -9.18
N GLU A 47 -26.07 49.48 -9.62
CA GLU A 47 -27.42 49.96 -9.94
C GLU A 47 -28.07 50.65 -8.75
N THR A 48 -28.06 49.99 -7.57
CA THR A 48 -28.59 50.57 -6.32
C THR A 48 -27.89 51.89 -5.96
N SER A 49 -26.56 51.94 -6.08
CA SER A 49 -25.78 53.15 -5.78
C SER A 49 -26.10 54.30 -6.73
N GLU A 50 -26.31 54.01 -8.02
CA GLU A 50 -26.73 54.99 -9.03
C GLU A 50 -28.16 55.50 -8.75
N ILE A 51 -29.09 54.62 -8.36
CA ILE A 51 -30.46 55.02 -7.94
C ILE A 51 -30.42 55.97 -6.74
N LEU A 52 -29.67 55.62 -5.69
CA LEU A 52 -29.51 56.45 -4.49
C LEU A 52 -28.90 57.82 -4.83
N LEU A 53 -27.96 57.88 -5.77
CA LEU A 53 -27.37 59.13 -6.24
C LEU A 53 -28.42 60.01 -6.93
N GLU A 54 -29.24 59.44 -7.83
CA GLU A 54 -30.26 60.22 -8.53
C GLU A 54 -31.39 60.69 -7.60
N LEU A 55 -31.80 59.89 -6.61
CA LEU A 55 -32.76 60.32 -5.58
C LEU A 55 -32.25 61.56 -4.81
N ARG A 56 -30.96 61.56 -4.45
CA ARG A 56 -30.31 62.71 -3.81
C ARG A 56 -30.22 63.90 -4.76
N ASN A 57 -29.96 63.68 -6.05
CA ASN A 57 -29.91 64.75 -7.05
C ASN A 57 -31.28 65.42 -7.22
N VAL A 58 -32.37 64.66 -7.29
CA VAL A 58 -33.74 65.21 -7.38
C VAL A 58 -34.05 66.08 -6.16
N THR A 59 -33.79 65.56 -4.95
CA THR A 59 -34.07 66.29 -3.71
C THR A 59 -33.19 67.55 -3.58
N ARG A 60 -31.90 67.46 -3.96
CA ARG A 60 -30.96 68.60 -3.95
C ARG A 60 -31.35 69.66 -4.99
N ALA A 61 -31.77 69.25 -6.17
CA ALA A 61 -32.24 70.15 -7.22
C ALA A 61 -33.47 70.94 -6.76
N ALA A 62 -34.45 70.26 -6.14
CA ALA A 62 -35.63 70.93 -5.58
C ALA A 62 -35.27 71.90 -4.45
N LEU A 63 -34.34 71.53 -3.55
CA LEU A 63 -33.88 72.40 -2.46
C LEU A 63 -33.13 73.63 -2.98
N ASN A 64 -32.24 73.46 -3.95
CA ASN A 64 -31.53 74.57 -4.59
C ASN A 64 -32.50 75.49 -5.34
N GLY A 65 -33.50 74.89 -6.01
CA GLY A 65 -34.67 75.55 -6.58
C GLY A 65 -35.33 76.51 -5.59
N GLU A 66 -35.78 75.95 -4.48
CA GLU A 66 -36.51 76.68 -3.42
C GLU A 66 -35.62 77.77 -2.79
N THR A 67 -34.32 77.47 -2.61
CA THR A 67 -33.35 78.44 -2.08
C THR A 67 -33.16 79.63 -3.02
N GLY A 68 -33.00 79.37 -4.33
CA GLY A 68 -32.82 80.42 -5.33
C GLY A 68 -34.09 81.26 -5.53
N GLN A 69 -35.25 80.61 -5.60
CA GLN A 69 -36.56 81.26 -5.69
C GLN A 69 -36.79 82.21 -4.51
N ARG A 70 -36.57 81.74 -3.27
CA ARG A 70 -36.72 82.58 -2.06
C ARG A 70 -35.71 83.73 -2.02
N GLY A 71 -34.45 83.46 -2.38
CA GLY A 71 -33.43 84.49 -2.48
C GLY A 71 -33.82 85.61 -3.44
N TYR A 72 -34.35 85.25 -4.62
CA TYR A 72 -34.84 86.21 -5.60
C TYR A 72 -36.06 86.99 -5.10
N LEU A 73 -37.06 86.32 -4.53
CA LEU A 73 -38.25 86.98 -4.00
C LEU A 73 -37.91 88.00 -2.89
N LEU A 74 -36.92 87.69 -2.05
CA LEU A 74 -36.50 88.56 -0.94
C LEU A 74 -35.65 89.76 -1.40
N THR A 75 -34.79 89.56 -2.39
CA THR A 75 -33.78 90.56 -2.78
C THR A 75 -34.13 91.33 -4.06
N LEU A 76 -35.02 90.76 -4.89
CA LEU A 76 -35.31 91.19 -6.26
C LEU A 76 -34.08 91.22 -7.18
N ASP A 77 -32.99 90.56 -6.78
CA ASP A 77 -31.74 90.49 -7.52
C ASP A 77 -31.62 89.14 -8.24
N ARG A 78 -31.61 89.18 -9.58
CA ARG A 78 -31.55 88.00 -10.45
C ARG A 78 -30.32 87.13 -10.20
N ARG A 79 -29.24 87.65 -9.61
CA ARG A 79 -28.07 86.84 -9.23
C ARG A 79 -28.42 85.73 -8.25
N TYR A 80 -29.48 85.88 -7.46
CA TYR A 80 -29.97 84.84 -6.55
C TYR A 80 -30.77 83.73 -7.24
N LEU A 81 -31.12 83.86 -8.53
CA LEU A 81 -31.79 82.80 -9.28
C LEU A 81 -30.85 81.70 -9.80
N GLU A 82 -29.53 81.87 -9.68
CA GLU A 82 -28.56 80.88 -10.15
C GLU A 82 -28.84 79.46 -9.59
N PRO A 83 -29.06 79.26 -8.27
CA PRO A 83 -29.41 77.93 -7.74
C PRO A 83 -30.73 77.37 -8.29
N TYR A 84 -31.68 78.24 -8.67
CA TYR A 84 -32.94 77.83 -9.27
C TYR A 84 -32.75 77.32 -10.70
N HIS A 85 -31.98 78.04 -11.53
CA HIS A 85 -31.68 77.59 -12.89
C HIS A 85 -30.92 76.27 -12.88
N VAL A 86 -29.90 76.14 -12.03
CA VAL A 86 -29.13 74.90 -11.85
C VAL A 86 -30.06 73.75 -11.42
N GLY A 87 -30.95 73.97 -10.45
CA GLY A 87 -31.93 72.97 -10.03
C GLY A 87 -32.87 72.56 -11.17
N ARG A 88 -33.37 73.53 -11.94
CA ARG A 88 -34.31 73.32 -13.05
C ARG A 88 -33.69 72.50 -14.18
N GLU A 89 -32.42 72.73 -14.48
CA GLU A 89 -31.69 71.98 -15.51
C GLU A 89 -31.34 70.55 -15.06
N GLN A 90 -31.15 70.33 -13.75
CA GLN A 90 -30.70 69.04 -13.22
C GLN A 90 -31.83 68.07 -12.88
N TYR A 91 -33.01 68.53 -12.46
CA TYR A 91 -34.04 67.63 -11.93
C TYR A 91 -34.65 66.71 -13.00
N ARG A 92 -34.95 67.22 -14.20
CA ARG A 92 -35.53 66.39 -15.28
C ARG A 92 -34.58 65.28 -15.75
N PRO A 93 -33.29 65.56 -16.04
CA PRO A 93 -32.34 64.50 -16.35
C PRO A 93 -32.18 63.48 -15.22
N ALA A 94 -32.21 63.92 -13.95
CA ALA A 94 -32.14 63.02 -12.80
C ALA A 94 -33.35 62.08 -12.74
N LEU A 95 -34.57 62.59 -12.93
CA LEU A 95 -35.80 61.77 -12.99
C LEU A 95 -35.76 60.76 -14.15
N GLN A 96 -35.29 61.17 -15.33
CA GLN A 96 -35.16 60.29 -16.48
C GLN A 96 -34.12 59.18 -16.27
N ARG A 97 -33.00 59.48 -15.60
CA ARG A 97 -32.01 58.46 -15.21
C ARG A 97 -32.58 57.51 -14.16
N LEU A 98 -33.24 58.05 -13.14
CA LEU A 98 -33.90 57.26 -12.10
C LEU A 98 -34.92 56.28 -12.70
N ARG A 99 -35.77 56.72 -13.64
CA ARG A 99 -36.75 55.86 -14.32
C ARG A 99 -36.10 54.76 -15.16
N ARG A 100 -34.97 55.04 -15.81
CA ARG A 100 -34.21 54.02 -16.54
C ARG A 100 -33.55 53.00 -15.63
N LEU A 101 -33.01 53.44 -14.49
CA LEU A 101 -32.32 52.59 -13.52
C LEU A 101 -33.30 51.68 -12.76
N VAL A 102 -34.46 52.20 -12.34
CA VAL A 102 -35.51 51.40 -11.68
C VAL A 102 -36.10 50.38 -12.66
N GLY A 103 -36.26 50.75 -13.94
CA GLY A 103 -36.73 49.84 -14.98
C GLY A 103 -38.22 49.47 -14.87
N ALA A 104 -38.73 48.76 -15.87
CA ALA A 104 -40.15 48.41 -15.97
C ALA A 104 -40.55 47.17 -15.14
N ASP A 105 -39.56 46.38 -14.72
CA ASP A 105 -39.78 45.13 -13.96
C ASP A 105 -39.64 45.33 -12.44
N ALA A 106 -39.44 46.58 -11.98
CA ALA A 106 -39.33 46.88 -10.56
C ALA A 106 -40.62 46.53 -9.79
N PRO A 107 -40.51 46.11 -8.52
CA PRO A 107 -41.64 45.98 -7.60
C PRO A 107 -42.63 47.15 -7.67
N GLN A 108 -43.93 46.84 -7.62
CA GLN A 108 -45.01 47.81 -7.75
C GLN A 108 -44.81 49.05 -6.85
N ARG A 109 -44.38 48.86 -5.59
CA ARG A 109 -44.15 49.97 -4.67
C ARG A 109 -43.04 50.94 -5.13
N GLN A 110 -41.98 50.45 -5.76
CA GLN A 110 -40.91 51.30 -6.31
C GLN A 110 -41.41 52.10 -7.51
N GLN A 111 -42.28 51.52 -8.34
CA GLN A 111 -42.91 52.22 -9.45
C GLN A 111 -43.86 53.33 -8.95
N GLU A 112 -44.70 53.02 -7.96
CA GLU A 112 -45.59 54.01 -7.33
C GLU A 112 -44.80 55.19 -6.74
N LEU A 113 -43.72 54.90 -6.00
CA LEU A 113 -42.87 55.94 -5.42
C LEU A 113 -42.15 56.76 -6.49
N LEU A 114 -41.71 56.14 -7.59
CA LEU A 114 -41.09 56.84 -8.70
C LEU A 114 -42.06 57.82 -9.37
N ASP A 115 -43.29 57.38 -9.63
CA ASP A 115 -44.34 58.22 -10.21
C ASP A 115 -44.73 59.36 -9.24
N GLU A 116 -44.81 59.07 -7.93
CA GLU A 116 -45.06 60.08 -6.89
C GLU A 116 -43.91 61.12 -6.82
N ILE A 117 -42.65 60.68 -6.82
CA ILE A 117 -41.47 61.56 -6.82
C ILE A 117 -41.47 62.45 -8.07
N GLN A 118 -41.78 61.89 -9.24
CA GLN A 118 -41.86 62.63 -10.48
C GLN A 118 -42.94 63.71 -10.42
N ALA A 119 -44.17 63.33 -10.05
CA ALA A 119 -45.29 64.26 -9.96
C ALA A 119 -45.04 65.39 -8.94
N LEU A 120 -44.49 65.07 -7.77
CA LEU A 120 -44.17 66.05 -6.72
C LEU A 120 -43.03 66.99 -7.14
N ALA A 121 -41.99 66.48 -7.80
CA ALA A 121 -40.90 67.31 -8.31
C ALA A 121 -41.39 68.26 -9.42
N GLU A 122 -42.17 67.75 -10.39
CA GLU A 122 -42.76 68.56 -11.45
C GLU A 122 -43.68 69.65 -10.88
N SER A 123 -44.57 69.29 -9.95
CA SER A 123 -45.44 70.24 -9.23
C SER A 123 -44.62 71.30 -8.50
N LYS A 124 -43.55 70.92 -7.80
CA LYS A 124 -42.70 71.86 -7.07
C LYS A 124 -41.98 72.83 -7.99
N PHE A 125 -41.44 72.36 -9.11
CA PHE A 125 -40.78 73.24 -10.09
C PHE A 125 -41.77 74.15 -10.83
N ALA A 126 -43.00 73.69 -11.07
CA ALA A 126 -44.06 74.53 -11.65
C ALA A 126 -44.47 75.68 -10.71
N GLU A 127 -44.62 75.41 -9.41
CA GLU A 127 -44.86 76.46 -8.39
C GLU A 127 -43.70 77.47 -8.35
N MET A 128 -42.45 77.00 -8.37
CA MET A 128 -41.30 77.88 -8.39
C MET A 128 -41.24 78.76 -9.63
N GLU A 129 -41.56 78.21 -10.80
CA GLU A 129 -41.62 78.94 -12.07
C GLU A 129 -42.69 80.03 -12.06
N GLU A 130 -43.88 79.72 -11.54
CA GLU A 130 -44.98 80.67 -11.38
C GLU A 130 -44.60 81.85 -10.49
N VAL A 131 -44.01 81.59 -9.31
CA VAL A 131 -43.55 82.65 -8.40
C VAL A 131 -42.44 83.51 -9.02
N VAL A 132 -41.48 82.90 -9.73
CA VAL A 132 -40.42 83.65 -10.42
C VAL A 132 -41.01 84.56 -11.50
N ALA A 133 -41.99 84.06 -12.27
CA ALA A 133 -42.69 84.84 -13.28
C ALA A 133 -43.46 86.03 -12.68
N LEU A 134 -44.18 85.82 -11.56
CA LEU A 134 -44.90 86.90 -10.85
C LEU A 134 -43.93 87.98 -10.33
N VAL A 135 -42.74 87.60 -9.85
CA VAL A 135 -41.72 88.57 -9.44
C VAL A 135 -41.18 89.35 -10.65
N ASP A 136 -40.94 88.68 -11.78
CA ASP A 136 -40.52 89.31 -13.03
C ASP A 136 -41.55 90.32 -13.58
N GLU A 137 -42.84 90.03 -13.42
CA GLU A 137 -43.96 90.92 -13.76
C GLU A 137 -44.19 92.05 -12.72
N ARG A 138 -43.33 92.17 -11.71
CA ARG A 138 -43.41 93.12 -10.59
C ARG A 138 -44.64 92.90 -9.68
N GLN A 139 -45.27 91.73 -9.71
CA GLN A 139 -46.40 91.34 -8.88
C GLN A 139 -45.95 90.66 -7.57
N VAL A 140 -45.09 91.33 -6.81
CA VAL A 140 -44.41 90.74 -5.62
C VAL A 140 -45.40 90.28 -4.53
N ILE A 141 -46.54 90.98 -4.36
CA ILE A 141 -47.56 90.59 -3.37
C ILE A 141 -48.25 89.28 -3.76
N GLU A 142 -48.54 89.09 -5.05
CA GLU A 142 -49.15 87.85 -5.54
C GLU A 142 -48.15 86.70 -5.50
N ALA A 143 -46.89 86.95 -5.89
CA ALA A 143 -45.78 86.00 -5.74
C ALA A 143 -45.62 85.52 -4.29
N ARG A 144 -45.76 86.44 -3.31
CA ARG A 144 -45.69 86.11 -1.89
C ARG A 144 -46.91 85.33 -1.41
N ARG A 145 -48.11 85.66 -1.89
CA ARG A 145 -49.33 84.90 -1.58
C ARG A 145 -49.18 83.46 -2.09
N ARG A 146 -48.75 83.30 -3.35
CA ARG A 146 -48.53 81.99 -3.96
C ARG A 146 -47.49 81.16 -3.23
N LEU A 147 -46.39 81.76 -2.77
CA LEU A 147 -45.37 81.08 -1.96
C LEU A 147 -45.88 80.71 -0.55
N LEU A 148 -46.80 81.50 0.01
CA LEU A 148 -47.39 81.28 1.33
C LEU A 148 -48.54 80.26 1.30
N ASP A 149 -49.02 79.86 0.12
CA ASP A 149 -49.91 78.70 0.02
C ASP A 149 -49.13 77.44 0.43
N ASP A 150 -49.67 76.71 1.41
CA ASP A 150 -49.02 75.53 2.01
C ASP A 150 -48.71 74.41 1.00
N GLU A 151 -49.26 74.48 -0.22
CA GLU A 151 -49.05 73.53 -1.31
C GLU A 151 -47.57 73.29 -1.63
N GLY A 152 -46.77 74.37 -1.73
CA GLY A 152 -45.35 74.27 -2.10
C GLY A 152 -44.50 73.64 -0.99
N ALA A 153 -44.83 73.90 0.27
CA ALA A 153 -44.17 73.30 1.43
C ALA A 153 -44.59 71.83 1.62
N GLU A 154 -45.87 71.54 1.42
CA GLU A 154 -46.42 70.18 1.50
C GLU A 154 -45.86 69.29 0.39
N ALA A 155 -45.78 69.79 -0.85
CA ALA A 155 -45.18 69.07 -1.98
C ALA A 155 -43.72 68.70 -1.67
N MET A 156 -42.94 69.63 -1.10
CA MET A 156 -41.55 69.34 -0.72
C MET A 156 -41.45 68.32 0.44
N ALA A 157 -42.35 68.40 1.43
CA ALA A 157 -42.39 67.44 2.52
C ALA A 157 -42.80 66.04 2.05
N ARG A 158 -43.76 65.93 1.13
CA ARG A 158 -44.14 64.67 0.46
C ARG A 158 -42.99 64.15 -0.40
N LEU A 159 -42.32 65.01 -1.18
CA LEU A 159 -41.18 64.62 -2.02
C LEU A 159 -40.06 64.02 -1.17
N ARG A 160 -39.69 64.67 -0.07
CA ARG A 160 -38.68 64.15 0.88
C ARG A 160 -39.09 62.83 1.53
N ARG A 161 -40.39 62.62 1.79
CA ARG A 161 -40.90 61.36 2.34
C ARG A 161 -40.82 60.24 1.30
N ALA A 162 -41.29 60.49 0.08
CA ALA A 162 -41.26 59.52 -1.01
C ALA A 162 -39.83 59.13 -1.39
N THR A 163 -38.91 60.10 -1.50
CA THR A 163 -37.49 59.80 -1.76
C THR A 163 -36.86 59.02 -0.61
N ARG A 164 -37.16 59.36 0.65
CA ARG A 164 -36.65 58.61 1.81
C ARG A 164 -37.19 57.18 1.87
N GLU A 165 -38.46 56.97 1.52
CA GLU A 165 -39.03 55.63 1.46
C GLU A 165 -38.36 54.79 0.36
N MET A 166 -38.15 55.38 -0.82
CA MET A 166 -37.40 54.76 -1.90
C MET A 166 -35.97 54.42 -1.48
N GLU A 167 -35.26 55.35 -0.82
CA GLU A 167 -33.92 55.11 -0.27
C GLU A 167 -33.91 53.95 0.74
N LEU A 168 -34.94 53.81 1.58
CA LEU A 168 -35.04 52.69 2.53
C LEU A 168 -35.23 51.34 1.82
N ILE A 169 -36.01 51.32 0.74
CA ILE A 169 -36.20 50.12 -0.09
C ILE A 169 -34.87 49.71 -0.72
N GLU A 170 -34.17 50.64 -1.38
CA GLU A 170 -32.88 50.37 -2.04
C GLU A 170 -31.80 49.92 -1.05
N ASN A 171 -31.68 50.59 0.10
CA ASN A 171 -30.74 50.18 1.13
C ASN A 171 -31.06 48.78 1.69
N ARG A 172 -32.34 48.40 1.77
CA ARG A 172 -32.73 47.04 2.20
C ARG A 172 -32.36 45.99 1.16
N ILE A 173 -32.56 46.28 -0.13
CA ILE A 173 -32.14 45.40 -1.23
C ILE A 173 -30.63 45.18 -1.16
N LEU A 174 -29.86 46.25 -0.98
CA LEU A 174 -28.40 46.18 -0.86
C LEU A 174 -27.94 45.34 0.35
N LEU A 175 -28.54 45.55 1.52
CA LEU A 175 -28.21 44.81 2.73
C LEU A 175 -28.56 43.33 2.61
N ASN A 176 -29.69 43.00 1.98
CA ASN A 176 -30.08 41.62 1.74
C ASN A 176 -29.09 40.93 0.79
N ALA A 177 -28.73 41.58 -0.33
CA ALA A 177 -27.75 41.07 -1.27
C ALA A 177 -26.39 40.79 -0.59
N ALA A 178 -25.88 41.72 0.21
CA ALA A 178 -24.63 41.55 0.96
C ALA A 178 -24.69 40.44 2.03
N SER A 179 -25.87 40.15 2.59
CA SER A 179 -26.03 39.11 3.61
C SER A 179 -26.10 37.69 3.04
N GLU A 180 -26.61 37.55 1.82
CA GLU A 180 -26.66 36.26 1.11
C GLU A 180 -25.28 35.84 0.63
N THR A 181 -24.42 36.79 0.25
CA THR A 181 -23.06 36.53 -0.23
C THR A 181 -22.13 36.07 0.88
N ALA A 182 -22.18 36.68 2.07
CA ALA A 182 -21.44 36.21 3.24
C ALA A 182 -21.74 34.73 3.60
N ARG A 183 -22.97 34.28 3.33
CA ARG A 183 -23.37 32.87 3.54
C ARG A 183 -22.93 31.97 2.39
N ALA A 184 -22.92 32.46 1.15
CA ALA A 184 -22.45 31.72 -0.01
C ALA A 184 -20.92 31.50 0.04
N GLU A 185 -20.14 32.53 0.37
CA GLU A 185 -18.69 32.44 0.54
C GLU A 185 -18.29 31.39 1.58
N GLY A 186 -19.00 31.33 2.71
CA GLY A 186 -18.77 30.35 3.76
C GLY A 186 -18.99 28.89 3.34
N ARG A 187 -19.74 28.64 2.25
CA ARG A 187 -19.98 27.28 1.71
C ARG A 187 -18.95 26.85 0.67
N VAL A 188 -18.29 27.78 -0.01
CA VAL A 188 -17.33 27.46 -1.08
C VAL A 188 -16.05 26.84 -0.50
N LEU A 189 -15.52 27.39 0.59
CA LEU A 189 -14.31 26.89 1.25
C LEU A 189 -14.38 25.39 1.64
N PRO A 190 -15.42 24.91 2.36
CA PRO A 190 -15.52 23.50 2.71
C PRO A 190 -15.74 22.59 1.49
N LEU A 191 -16.41 23.06 0.43
CA LEU A 191 -16.57 22.29 -0.80
C LEU A 191 -15.25 22.12 -1.55
N LEU A 192 -14.44 23.18 -1.67
CA LEU A 192 -13.09 23.10 -2.24
C LEU A 192 -12.19 22.19 -1.40
N ALA A 193 -12.25 22.29 -0.07
CA ALA A 193 -11.53 21.38 0.81
C ALA A 193 -11.95 19.92 0.60
N GLY A 194 -13.24 19.65 0.38
CA GLY A 194 -13.75 18.32 0.04
C GLY A 194 -13.21 17.78 -1.28
N VAL A 195 -13.15 18.61 -2.33
CA VAL A 195 -12.55 18.25 -3.63
C VAL A 195 -11.07 17.92 -3.48
N VAL A 196 -10.31 18.75 -2.77
CA VAL A 196 -8.88 18.52 -2.50
C VAL A 196 -8.68 17.23 -1.70
N LEU A 197 -9.53 16.96 -0.71
CA LEU A 197 -9.48 15.72 0.07
C LEU A 197 -9.71 14.48 -0.80
N ILE A 198 -10.70 14.51 -1.69
CA ILE A 198 -10.95 13.42 -2.65
C ILE A 198 -9.72 13.19 -3.55
N LEU A 199 -9.10 14.26 -4.06
CA LEU A 199 -7.89 14.15 -4.87
C LEU A 199 -6.72 13.54 -4.09
N LEU A 200 -6.51 13.93 -2.83
CA LEU A 200 -5.47 13.34 -1.98
C LEU A 200 -5.74 11.86 -1.69
N VAL A 201 -6.98 11.50 -1.36
CA VAL A 201 -7.38 10.11 -1.09
C VAL A 201 -7.16 9.24 -2.33
N THR A 202 -7.60 9.71 -3.51
CA THR A 202 -7.37 8.97 -4.77
C THR A 202 -5.87 8.80 -5.02
N LEU A 203 -5.05 9.86 -4.89
CA LEU A 203 -3.60 9.80 -5.06
C LEU A 203 -2.94 8.76 -4.15
N VAL A 204 -3.28 8.77 -2.85
CA VAL A 204 -2.75 7.81 -1.86
C VAL A 204 -3.18 6.38 -2.21
N LEU A 205 -4.42 6.18 -2.63
CA LEU A 205 -4.93 4.87 -3.03
C LEU A 205 -4.20 4.35 -4.28
N GLY A 206 -3.98 5.21 -5.27
CA GLY A 206 -3.21 4.90 -6.47
C GLY A 206 -1.77 4.50 -6.15
N TYR A 207 -1.09 5.29 -5.31
CA TYR A 207 0.27 4.97 -4.84
C TYR A 207 0.32 3.61 -4.12
N ARG A 208 -0.65 3.33 -3.24
CA ARG A 208 -0.77 2.03 -2.54
C ARG A 208 -1.02 0.86 -3.48
N LEU A 209 -1.84 1.04 -4.53
CA LEU A 209 -2.09 -0.01 -5.51
C LEU A 209 -0.83 -0.32 -6.34
N VAL A 210 -0.12 0.71 -6.80
CA VAL A 210 1.11 0.56 -7.58
C VAL A 210 2.19 -0.15 -6.77
N THR A 211 2.45 0.32 -5.54
CA THR A 211 3.46 -0.28 -4.65
C THR A 211 3.13 -1.74 -4.31
N ARG A 212 1.88 -2.06 -3.98
CA ARG A 212 1.45 -3.46 -3.74
C ARG A 212 1.71 -4.36 -4.95
N THR A 213 1.40 -3.87 -6.15
CA THR A 213 1.65 -4.66 -7.37
C THR A 213 3.14 -4.86 -7.65
N ALA A 214 3.97 -3.86 -7.36
CA ALA A 214 5.42 -3.97 -7.54
C ALA A 214 6.05 -4.95 -6.54
N HIS A 215 5.63 -4.92 -5.26
CA HIS A 215 6.11 -5.86 -4.24
C HIS A 215 5.73 -7.31 -4.58
N ALA A 216 4.49 -7.56 -4.99
CA ALA A 216 4.05 -8.91 -5.38
C ALA A 216 4.82 -9.46 -6.59
N GLU A 217 5.15 -8.63 -7.58
CA GLU A 217 5.96 -9.04 -8.74
C GLU A 217 7.42 -9.35 -8.32
N ALA A 218 7.99 -8.59 -7.38
CA ALA A 218 9.34 -8.84 -6.86
C ALA A 218 9.45 -10.14 -6.03
N GLU A 219 8.48 -10.41 -5.15
CA GLU A 219 8.44 -11.65 -4.37
C GLU A 219 8.32 -12.90 -5.26
N ALA A 220 7.46 -12.83 -6.29
CA ALA A 220 7.31 -13.92 -7.25
C ALA A 220 8.62 -14.21 -8.01
N ALA A 221 9.32 -13.17 -8.45
CA ALA A 221 10.61 -13.31 -9.15
C ALA A 221 11.69 -13.92 -8.24
N GLN A 222 11.72 -13.52 -6.97
CA GLN A 222 12.66 -14.08 -5.99
C GLN A 222 12.35 -15.55 -5.67
N ALA A 223 11.07 -15.91 -5.53
CA ALA A 223 10.65 -17.29 -5.29
C ALA A 223 11.04 -18.21 -6.46
N THR A 224 10.85 -17.76 -7.70
CA THR A 224 11.29 -18.51 -8.90
C THR A 224 12.80 -18.68 -8.95
N ALA A 225 13.58 -17.62 -8.62
CA ALA A 225 15.03 -17.69 -8.63
C ALA A 225 15.58 -18.64 -7.55
N LEU A 226 14.96 -18.67 -6.36
CA LEU A 226 15.31 -19.62 -5.31
C LEU A 226 14.98 -21.06 -5.70
N GLY A 227 13.83 -21.27 -6.36
CA GLY A 227 13.44 -22.58 -6.90
C GLY A 227 14.47 -23.12 -7.90
N GLU A 228 14.86 -22.31 -8.89
CA GLU A 228 15.87 -22.71 -9.87
C GLU A 228 17.25 -22.99 -9.24
N ALA A 229 17.64 -22.23 -8.22
CA ALA A 229 18.89 -22.45 -7.51
C ALA A 229 18.87 -23.78 -6.72
N ARG A 230 17.75 -24.11 -6.09
CA ARG A 230 17.56 -25.39 -5.38
C ARG A 230 17.62 -26.57 -6.35
N ASP A 231 16.91 -26.49 -7.48
CA ASP A 231 16.91 -27.55 -8.49
C ASP A 231 18.32 -27.81 -9.05
N ARG A 232 19.11 -26.75 -9.27
CA ARG A 232 20.51 -26.87 -9.69
C ARG A 232 21.38 -27.53 -8.62
N ALA A 233 21.20 -27.17 -7.35
CA ALA A 233 21.94 -27.79 -6.25
C ALA A 233 21.65 -29.30 -6.16
N ASP A 234 20.38 -29.69 -6.30
CA ASP A 234 19.97 -31.10 -6.27
C ASP A 234 20.55 -31.90 -7.44
N LEU A 235 20.57 -31.32 -8.66
CA LEU A 235 21.21 -31.94 -9.82
C LEU A 235 22.72 -32.14 -9.61
N LEU A 236 23.41 -31.13 -9.06
CA LEU A 236 24.84 -31.22 -8.75
C LEU A 236 25.13 -32.28 -7.69
N ALA A 237 24.32 -32.37 -6.64
CA ALA A 237 24.47 -33.39 -5.60
C ALA A 237 24.37 -34.81 -6.17
N ARG A 238 23.39 -35.06 -7.06
CA ARG A 238 23.23 -36.36 -7.73
C ARG A 238 24.43 -36.70 -8.62
N GLU A 239 24.93 -35.74 -9.39
CA GLU A 239 26.11 -35.93 -10.24
C GLU A 239 27.37 -36.20 -9.43
N LEU A 240 27.57 -35.50 -8.31
CA LEU A 240 28.69 -35.75 -7.40
C LEU A 240 28.65 -37.17 -6.83
N ASN A 241 27.49 -37.64 -6.38
CA ASN A 241 27.33 -39.00 -5.88
C ASN A 241 27.63 -40.05 -6.95
N HIS A 242 27.16 -39.84 -8.19
CA HIS A 242 27.51 -40.71 -9.31
C HIS A 242 29.03 -40.73 -9.57
N ARG A 243 29.70 -39.59 -9.49
CA ARG A 243 31.18 -39.52 -9.65
C ARG A 243 31.92 -40.22 -8.53
N VAL A 244 31.46 -40.14 -7.30
CA VAL A 244 32.05 -40.88 -6.17
C VAL A 244 31.96 -42.39 -6.42
N LYS A 245 30.81 -42.89 -6.87
CA LYS A 245 30.64 -44.30 -7.25
C LYS A 245 31.61 -44.72 -8.36
N ASN A 246 31.78 -43.88 -9.38
CA ASN A 246 32.73 -44.14 -10.47
C ASN A 246 34.17 -44.20 -9.95
N LEU A 247 34.56 -43.30 -9.04
CA LEU A 247 35.89 -43.30 -8.44
C LEU A 247 36.18 -44.60 -7.67
N PHE A 248 35.21 -45.07 -6.88
CA PHE A 248 35.33 -46.35 -6.17
C PHE A 248 35.46 -47.54 -7.13
N ALA A 249 34.71 -47.55 -8.24
CA ALA A 249 34.83 -48.59 -9.26
C ALA A 249 36.24 -48.63 -9.88
N VAL A 250 36.83 -47.45 -10.17
CA VAL A 250 38.21 -47.35 -10.69
C VAL A 250 39.23 -47.86 -9.66
N ILE A 251 39.10 -47.46 -8.39
CA ILE A 251 39.99 -47.92 -7.31
C ILE A 251 39.94 -49.46 -7.19
N LEU A 252 38.74 -50.04 -7.18
CA LEU A 252 38.54 -51.49 -7.13
C LEU A 252 39.18 -52.20 -8.34
N ALA A 253 39.08 -51.62 -9.55
CA ALA A 253 39.70 -52.17 -10.75
C ALA A 253 41.23 -52.18 -10.67
N ILE A 254 41.85 -51.08 -10.22
CA ILE A 254 43.31 -50.97 -10.04
C ILE A 254 43.79 -52.04 -9.05
N ILE A 255 43.10 -52.17 -7.90
CA ILE A 255 43.46 -53.11 -6.85
C ILE A 255 43.37 -54.57 -7.34
N ARG A 256 42.31 -54.93 -8.05
CA ARG A 256 42.16 -56.28 -8.64
C ARG A 256 43.22 -56.56 -9.70
N MET A 257 43.61 -55.57 -10.49
CA MET A 257 44.67 -55.71 -11.48
C MET A 257 46.03 -55.96 -10.82
N SER A 258 46.36 -55.22 -9.76
CA SER A 258 47.57 -55.47 -8.96
C SER A 258 47.60 -56.85 -8.31
N ALA A 259 46.44 -57.44 -8.01
CA ALA A 259 46.35 -58.81 -7.48
C ALA A 259 46.77 -59.88 -8.50
N LYS A 260 46.55 -59.61 -9.79
CA LYS A 260 46.89 -60.52 -10.88
C LYS A 260 48.41 -60.61 -11.06
N ASP A 261 49.12 -59.51 -10.85
CA ASP A 261 50.57 -59.40 -11.04
C ASP A 261 51.39 -59.88 -9.83
N SER A 262 50.75 -60.15 -8.69
CA SER A 262 51.42 -60.61 -7.46
C SER A 262 50.57 -61.64 -6.71
N PRO A 263 50.61 -62.94 -7.11
CA PRO A 263 49.79 -63.99 -6.54
C PRO A 263 49.99 -64.18 -5.03
N GLU A 264 51.19 -63.90 -4.51
CA GLU A 264 51.48 -63.99 -3.07
C GLU A 264 50.72 -62.92 -2.25
N ALA A 265 50.38 -61.78 -2.84
CA ALA A 265 49.67 -60.67 -2.19
C ALA A 265 48.14 -60.79 -2.26
N LYS A 266 47.61 -61.76 -3.02
CA LYS A 266 46.16 -61.96 -3.24
C LYS A 266 45.32 -61.96 -1.95
N PRO A 267 45.69 -62.67 -0.86
CA PRO A 267 44.89 -62.67 0.37
C PRO A 267 44.77 -61.29 1.05
N VAL A 268 45.76 -60.41 0.85
CA VAL A 268 45.75 -59.04 1.39
C VAL A 268 44.88 -58.16 0.50
N ILE A 269 44.97 -58.33 -0.82
CA ILE A 269 44.21 -57.54 -1.79
C ILE A 269 42.71 -57.85 -1.75
N ASP A 270 42.32 -59.11 -1.58
CA ASP A 270 40.92 -59.50 -1.40
C ASP A 270 40.31 -58.81 -0.16
N ARG A 271 41.07 -58.72 0.94
CA ARG A 271 40.64 -57.99 2.15
C ARG A 271 40.51 -56.48 1.95
N ILE A 272 41.37 -55.86 1.14
CA ILE A 272 41.26 -54.43 0.80
C ILE A 272 40.02 -54.20 -0.07
N THR A 273 39.74 -55.11 -1.00
CA THR A 273 38.57 -55.07 -1.88
C THR A 273 37.26 -55.14 -1.09
N GLU A 274 37.15 -56.08 -0.14
CA GLU A 274 36.01 -56.21 0.79
C GLU A 274 35.73 -54.89 1.54
N ARG A 275 36.77 -54.21 2.04
CA ARG A 275 36.63 -52.93 2.77
C ARG A 275 36.18 -51.76 1.91
N ILE A 276 36.66 -51.70 0.68
CA ILE A 276 36.24 -50.63 -0.24
C ILE A 276 34.76 -50.78 -0.59
N HIS A 277 34.26 -52.02 -0.71
CA HIS A 277 32.83 -52.27 -0.82
C HIS A 277 32.06 -51.83 0.42
N ALA A 278 32.56 -52.10 1.63
CA ALA A 278 31.93 -51.63 2.86
C ALA A 278 31.86 -50.09 2.96
N LEU A 279 32.93 -49.38 2.55
CA LEU A 279 32.95 -47.91 2.47
C LEU A 279 31.92 -47.38 1.46
N LEU A 280 31.78 -48.03 0.31
CA LEU A 280 30.80 -47.68 -0.71
C LEU A 280 29.36 -47.85 -0.19
N THR A 281 29.07 -48.95 0.51
CA THR A 281 27.76 -49.19 1.14
C THR A 281 27.44 -48.14 2.20
N ALA A 282 28.40 -47.81 3.07
CA ALA A 282 28.21 -46.77 4.07
C ALA A 282 28.00 -45.38 3.43
N HIS A 283 28.70 -45.09 2.33
CA HIS A 283 28.52 -43.86 1.56
C HIS A 283 27.11 -43.79 0.96
N ASP A 284 26.63 -44.85 0.32
CA ASP A 284 25.29 -44.90 -0.29
C ASP A 284 24.18 -44.70 0.74
N VAL A 285 24.30 -45.35 1.91
CA VAL A 285 23.35 -45.23 3.01
C VAL A 285 23.35 -43.81 3.61
N SER A 286 24.49 -43.11 3.62
CA SER A 286 24.60 -41.75 4.14
C SER A 286 24.00 -40.65 3.24
N GLN A 287 23.74 -40.95 1.97
CA GLN A 287 23.27 -39.98 0.97
C GLN A 287 21.74 -39.97 0.78
N GLY A 288 21.00 -40.79 1.52
CA GLY A 288 19.55 -41.00 1.35
C GLY A 288 18.64 -39.79 1.62
N THR A 289 19.13 -38.75 2.30
CA THR A 289 18.28 -37.63 2.76
C THR A 289 19.00 -36.28 2.65
N LEU A 290 18.54 -35.42 1.75
CA LEU A 290 19.15 -34.12 1.41
C LEU A 290 19.05 -33.07 2.53
N GLU A 291 18.10 -33.19 3.46
CA GLU A 291 17.85 -32.15 4.46
C GLU A 291 18.61 -32.38 5.79
N ARG A 292 19.02 -33.61 6.08
CA ARG A 292 20.00 -34.00 7.10
C ARG A 292 20.65 -35.32 6.68
N PRO A 293 21.99 -35.46 6.64
CA PRO A 293 22.65 -36.72 6.30
C PRO A 293 22.62 -37.64 7.53
N VAL A 294 21.42 -38.10 7.86
CA VAL A 294 21.14 -39.13 8.85
C VAL A 294 20.77 -40.41 8.12
N ALA A 295 21.20 -41.54 8.65
CA ALA A 295 20.86 -42.85 8.10
C ALA A 295 20.32 -43.77 9.19
N SER A 296 19.29 -44.54 8.86
CA SER A 296 18.74 -45.53 9.78
C SER A 296 19.79 -46.61 10.11
N LEU A 297 20.00 -46.85 11.41
CA LEU A 297 20.85 -47.94 11.90
C LEU A 297 20.34 -49.30 11.38
N ARG A 298 19.03 -49.49 11.37
CA ARG A 298 18.40 -50.71 10.82
C ARG A 298 18.78 -50.92 9.36
N THR A 299 18.66 -49.87 8.53
CA THR A 299 19.03 -49.94 7.11
C THR A 299 20.51 -50.27 6.94
N LEU A 300 21.40 -49.69 7.75
CA LEU A 300 22.83 -50.00 7.73
C LEU A 300 23.09 -51.48 8.03
N VAL A 301 22.52 -52.02 9.12
CA VAL A 301 22.66 -53.43 9.51
C VAL A 301 22.14 -54.36 8.41
N GLU A 302 20.90 -54.16 7.96
CA GLU A 302 20.29 -55.00 6.92
C GLU A 302 21.10 -54.97 5.61
N THR A 303 21.58 -53.79 5.19
CA THR A 303 22.38 -53.66 3.96
C THR A 303 23.73 -54.37 4.09
N THR A 304 24.34 -54.37 5.29
CA THR A 304 25.60 -55.09 5.52
C THR A 304 25.44 -56.62 5.53
N LEU A 305 24.30 -57.13 5.99
CA LEU A 305 24.02 -58.57 6.08
C LEU A 305 23.48 -59.16 4.76
N ALA A 306 22.77 -58.35 3.97
CA ALA A 306 22.06 -58.78 2.77
C ALA A 306 22.88 -59.62 1.76
N PRO A 307 24.18 -59.33 1.50
CA PRO A 307 24.95 -60.10 0.52
C PRO A 307 25.19 -61.57 0.90
N TYR A 308 25.09 -61.91 2.19
CA TYR A 308 25.40 -63.24 2.71
C TYR A 308 24.17 -63.97 3.26
N ARG A 309 23.09 -63.25 3.58
CA ARG A 309 21.85 -63.81 4.11
C ARG A 309 21.17 -64.71 3.06
N SER A 310 20.77 -65.90 3.47
CA SER A 310 20.00 -66.85 2.64
C SER A 310 19.13 -67.73 3.53
N GLU A 311 18.29 -68.60 2.95
CA GLU A 311 17.47 -69.55 3.73
C GLU A 311 18.31 -70.45 4.67
N LYS A 312 19.59 -70.69 4.34
CA LYS A 312 20.53 -71.48 5.17
C LYS A 312 21.34 -70.63 6.15
N LEU A 313 21.42 -69.32 5.92
CA LEU A 313 22.22 -68.36 6.70
C LEU A 313 21.27 -67.31 7.31
N ALA A 314 20.48 -67.76 8.29
CA ALA A 314 19.48 -66.94 8.93
C ALA A 314 20.10 -65.92 9.88
N ALA A 315 19.51 -64.72 9.93
CA ALA A 315 19.79 -63.70 10.93
C ALA A 315 18.49 -63.15 11.51
N LYS A 316 18.46 -62.92 12.82
CA LYS A 316 17.45 -62.13 13.52
C LYS A 316 17.99 -60.72 13.72
N VAL A 317 17.21 -59.73 13.32
CA VAL A 317 17.63 -58.32 13.32
C VAL A 317 16.51 -57.50 13.96
N ASP A 318 16.75 -56.98 15.16
CA ASP A 318 15.73 -56.25 15.92
C ASP A 318 16.30 -55.06 16.71
N GLY A 319 15.47 -54.08 17.05
CA GLY A 319 15.90 -52.92 17.82
C GLY A 319 15.18 -51.62 17.45
N ASP A 320 15.48 -50.58 18.23
CA ASP A 320 14.85 -49.26 18.19
C ASP A 320 15.04 -48.53 16.84
N GLU A 321 14.14 -47.61 16.50
CA GLU A 321 14.30 -46.72 15.34
C GLU A 321 15.33 -45.62 15.64
N ILE A 322 16.59 -45.87 15.27
CA ILE A 322 17.71 -44.95 15.50
C ILE A 322 18.22 -44.37 14.18
N GLU A 323 18.36 -43.05 14.12
CA GLU A 323 18.99 -42.31 13.03
C GLU A 323 20.41 -41.88 13.39
N LEU A 324 21.39 -42.37 12.61
CA LEU A 324 22.81 -42.08 12.82
C LEU A 324 23.28 -40.91 11.95
N PRO A 325 24.02 -39.94 12.50
CA PRO A 325 24.74 -38.95 11.70
C PRO A 325 25.75 -39.62 10.76
N ALA A 326 25.94 -39.08 9.55
CA ALA A 326 26.87 -39.63 8.56
C ALA A 326 28.28 -39.95 9.07
N LYS A 327 28.80 -39.18 10.05
CA LYS A 327 30.12 -39.43 10.67
C LYS A 327 30.20 -40.76 11.43
N GLN A 328 29.07 -41.26 11.95
CA GLN A 328 28.97 -42.52 12.68
C GLN A 328 28.65 -43.71 11.76
N VAL A 329 28.00 -43.46 10.61
CA VAL A 329 27.63 -44.49 9.62
C VAL A 329 28.85 -45.21 9.04
N THR A 330 29.91 -44.48 8.67
CA THR A 330 31.11 -45.08 8.07
C THR A 330 31.89 -45.99 9.02
N PRO A 331 32.31 -45.57 10.23
CA PRO A 331 33.03 -46.45 11.14
C PRO A 331 32.18 -47.64 11.60
N LEU A 332 30.88 -47.43 11.83
CA LEU A 332 29.98 -48.52 12.21
C LEU A 332 29.77 -49.53 11.06
N GLY A 333 29.58 -49.03 9.83
CA GLY A 333 29.45 -49.89 8.64
C GLY A 333 30.67 -50.78 8.42
N LEU A 334 31.88 -50.27 8.68
CA LEU A 334 33.11 -51.07 8.64
C LEU A 334 33.13 -52.16 9.71
N VAL A 335 32.73 -51.84 10.95
CA VAL A 335 32.64 -52.82 12.05
C VAL A 335 31.63 -53.91 11.71
N LEU A 336 30.42 -53.54 11.31
CA LEU A 336 29.37 -54.49 10.92
C LEU A 336 29.81 -55.38 9.76
N HIS A 337 30.49 -54.82 8.75
CA HIS A 337 31.02 -55.62 7.65
C HIS A 337 32.08 -56.63 8.11
N GLU A 338 33.03 -56.22 8.96
CA GLU A 338 34.05 -57.13 9.50
C GLU A 338 33.43 -58.22 10.39
N LEU A 339 32.40 -57.90 11.20
CA LEU A 339 31.65 -58.91 11.95
C LEU A 339 30.89 -59.88 11.03
N THR A 340 30.22 -59.35 10.01
CA THR A 340 29.50 -60.14 9.01
C THR A 340 30.42 -61.13 8.30
N THR A 341 31.58 -60.65 7.82
CA THR A 341 32.55 -61.51 7.14
C THR A 341 33.16 -62.57 8.06
N ASN A 342 33.36 -62.25 9.35
CA ASN A 342 33.82 -63.23 10.34
C ASN A 342 32.76 -64.31 10.59
N ALA A 343 31.48 -63.94 10.70
CA ALA A 343 30.39 -64.91 10.84
C ALA A 343 30.36 -65.90 9.66
N VAL A 344 30.56 -65.42 8.42
CA VAL A 344 30.62 -66.26 7.21
C VAL A 344 31.86 -67.16 7.19
N LYS A 345 33.03 -66.65 7.59
CA LYS A 345 34.31 -67.37 7.44
C LYS A 345 34.59 -68.33 8.59
N TYR A 346 34.25 -67.94 9.82
CA TYR A 346 34.71 -68.61 11.04
C TYR A 346 33.61 -68.85 12.08
N GLY A 347 32.50 -68.11 11.98
CA GLY A 347 31.50 -68.01 13.02
C GLY A 347 30.18 -68.75 12.74
N ALA A 348 29.06 -68.17 13.18
CA ALA A 348 27.76 -68.83 13.13
C ALA A 348 27.39 -69.34 11.73
N TRP A 349 27.58 -68.52 10.70
CA TRP A 349 27.19 -68.86 9.34
C TRP A 349 28.09 -69.90 8.67
N SER A 350 29.36 -70.04 9.07
CA SER A 350 30.21 -71.14 8.56
C SER A 350 29.82 -72.50 9.14
N LYS A 351 29.19 -72.50 10.33
CA LYS A 351 28.83 -73.71 11.10
C LYS A 351 27.33 -74.04 11.07
N GLY A 352 26.53 -73.31 10.27
CA GLY A 352 25.08 -73.49 10.20
C GLY A 352 24.31 -73.00 11.43
N GLY A 353 24.92 -72.14 12.23
CA GLY A 353 24.34 -71.49 13.41
C GLY A 353 23.46 -70.28 13.08
N LEU A 354 22.98 -69.60 14.13
CA LEU A 354 22.11 -68.43 14.03
C LEU A 354 22.88 -67.15 14.40
N LEU A 355 22.70 -66.09 13.60
CA LEU A 355 23.15 -64.74 13.94
C LEU A 355 21.98 -63.92 14.52
N GLU A 356 22.20 -63.27 15.65
CA GLU A 356 21.27 -62.32 16.26
C GLU A 356 21.95 -60.96 16.42
N VAL A 357 21.33 -59.92 15.87
CA VAL A 357 21.80 -58.54 15.98
C VAL A 357 20.67 -57.72 16.57
N THR A 358 20.88 -57.26 17.80
CA THR A 358 19.91 -56.44 18.53
C THR A 358 20.52 -55.11 18.92
N TRP A 359 19.75 -54.03 18.93
CA TRP A 359 20.23 -52.75 19.46
C TRP A 359 19.16 -51.99 20.23
N ARG A 360 19.62 -51.10 21.10
CA ARG A 360 18.77 -50.21 21.89
C ARG A 360 19.44 -48.87 22.12
N GLU A 361 18.63 -47.84 22.29
CA GLU A 361 19.06 -46.53 22.76
C GLU A 361 18.63 -46.31 24.21
N ALA A 362 19.57 -45.92 25.08
CA ALA A 362 19.27 -45.49 26.44
C ALA A 362 20.17 -44.31 26.82
N ASP A 363 19.58 -43.25 27.37
CA ASP A 363 20.30 -42.06 27.86
C ASP A 363 21.28 -41.44 26.84
N GLY A 364 20.92 -41.47 25.55
CA GLY A 364 21.75 -40.95 24.46
C GLY A 364 22.93 -41.86 24.08
N GLN A 365 22.96 -43.09 24.58
CA GLN A 365 23.96 -44.11 24.23
C GLN A 365 23.29 -45.24 23.45
N VAL A 366 23.80 -45.51 22.25
CA VAL A 366 23.40 -46.64 21.42
C VAL A 366 24.24 -47.85 21.84
N THR A 367 23.57 -48.96 22.12
CA THR A 367 24.22 -50.25 22.40
C THR A 367 23.74 -51.27 21.37
N ILE A 368 24.68 -51.84 20.63
CA ILE A 368 24.45 -52.91 19.65
C ILE A 368 25.06 -54.19 20.21
N GLU A 369 24.26 -55.24 20.25
CA GLU A 369 24.64 -56.59 20.64
C GLU A 369 24.61 -57.47 19.40
N TRP A 370 25.76 -58.06 19.09
CA TRP A 370 25.95 -59.04 18.02
C TRP A 370 26.25 -60.39 18.66
N ARG A 371 25.35 -61.35 18.46
CA ARG A 371 25.46 -62.71 19.02
C ARG A 371 25.45 -63.76 17.93
N GLU A 372 26.49 -64.56 17.92
CA GLU A 372 26.63 -65.72 17.06
C GLU A 372 26.39 -66.98 17.87
N HIS A 373 25.36 -67.75 17.53
CA HIS A 373 25.05 -69.01 18.17
C HIS A 373 25.62 -70.17 17.36
N CYS A 374 26.73 -70.74 17.81
CA CYS A 374 27.36 -71.92 17.20
C CYS A 374 28.33 -72.59 18.16
N GLU A 375 28.65 -73.88 17.95
CA GLU A 375 29.66 -74.58 18.74
C GLU A 375 31.04 -73.90 18.60
N GLY A 376 31.58 -73.43 19.72
CA GLY A 376 32.86 -72.74 19.85
C GLY A 376 33.82 -73.48 20.78
N ASP A 377 35.12 -73.24 20.63
CA ASP A 377 36.16 -73.77 21.53
C ASP A 377 36.44 -72.86 22.73
N GLY A 378 35.69 -71.75 22.87
CA GLY A 378 35.82 -70.76 23.93
C GLY A 378 37.15 -70.01 23.96
N LYS A 379 37.99 -70.16 22.94
CA LYS A 379 39.32 -69.56 22.90
C LYS A 379 39.34 -68.31 22.02
N PRO A 380 39.92 -67.20 22.49
CA PRO A 380 40.17 -66.06 21.61
C PRO A 380 41.15 -66.48 20.50
N PRO A 381 41.03 -65.90 19.29
CA PRO A 381 41.91 -66.27 18.17
C PRO A 381 43.38 -65.96 18.48
N GLU A 382 44.27 -66.94 18.27
CA GLU A 382 45.72 -66.83 18.53
C GLU A 382 46.43 -65.73 17.71
N ARG A 383 45.80 -65.25 16.62
CA ARG A 383 46.31 -64.17 15.79
C ARG A 383 45.45 -62.92 15.97
N THR A 384 45.98 -61.92 16.68
CA THR A 384 45.44 -60.55 16.66
C THR A 384 45.78 -59.87 15.32
N GLY A 385 44.92 -60.10 14.33
CA GLY A 385 45.07 -59.52 13.00
C GLY A 385 44.50 -58.11 12.86
N PHE A 386 44.41 -57.66 11.61
CA PHE A 386 43.91 -56.34 11.21
C PHE A 386 42.48 -56.04 11.69
N GLY A 387 41.61 -57.05 11.83
CA GLY A 387 40.23 -56.87 12.33
C GLY A 387 40.19 -56.25 13.74
N SER A 388 41.11 -56.61 14.63
CA SER A 388 41.20 -56.01 15.98
C SER A 388 41.65 -54.53 15.92
N LEU A 389 42.53 -54.17 14.98
CA LEU A 389 42.97 -52.79 14.77
C LEU A 389 41.82 -51.91 14.21
N LEU A 390 41.01 -52.46 13.30
CA LEU A 390 39.81 -51.78 12.77
C LEU A 390 38.80 -51.50 13.86
N MET A 391 38.47 -52.51 14.69
CA MET A 391 37.55 -52.34 15.81
C MET A 391 38.03 -51.24 16.76
N THR A 392 39.33 -51.20 17.07
CA THR A 392 39.93 -50.16 17.91
C THR A 392 39.82 -48.76 17.28
N SER A 393 40.05 -48.65 15.97
CA SER A 393 39.93 -47.38 15.24
C SER A 393 38.48 -46.91 15.15
N ALA A 394 37.54 -47.81 14.87
CA ALA A 394 36.12 -47.51 14.78
C ALA A 394 35.54 -47.12 16.15
N ALA A 395 35.91 -47.81 17.23
CA ALA A 395 35.57 -47.41 18.60
C ALA A 395 35.99 -45.96 18.89
N ARG A 396 37.23 -45.58 18.50
CA ARG A 396 37.72 -44.21 18.64
C ARG A 396 36.92 -43.19 17.81
N GLN A 397 36.58 -43.52 16.57
CA GLN A 397 35.80 -42.63 15.69
C GLN A 397 34.36 -42.46 16.15
N LEU A 398 33.76 -43.52 16.71
CA LEU A 398 32.44 -43.50 17.34
C LEU A 398 32.45 -42.87 18.74
N ARG A 399 33.64 -42.61 19.31
CA ARG A 399 33.82 -42.23 20.73
C ARG A 399 33.13 -43.21 21.69
N GLY A 400 33.24 -44.48 21.37
CA GLY A 400 32.60 -45.58 22.08
C GLY A 400 33.56 -46.73 22.39
N GLU A 401 32.98 -47.84 22.81
CA GLU A 401 33.69 -49.05 23.21
C GLU A 401 33.15 -50.26 22.43
N ILE A 402 34.04 -51.21 22.14
CA ILE A 402 33.70 -52.48 21.49
C ILE A 402 34.30 -53.61 22.32
N ASP A 403 33.46 -54.34 23.04
CA ASP A 403 33.84 -55.53 23.82
C ASP A 403 33.55 -56.81 23.02
N ARG A 404 34.42 -57.83 23.16
CA ARG A 404 34.30 -59.10 22.44
C ARG A 404 34.53 -60.27 23.39
N ARG A 405 33.58 -61.19 23.43
CA ARG A 405 33.61 -62.39 24.27
C ARG A 405 33.47 -63.63 23.41
N PHE A 406 34.35 -64.59 23.64
CA PHE A 406 34.37 -65.89 22.97
C PHE A 406 33.96 -66.95 23.99
N GLY A 407 32.87 -67.67 23.70
CA GLY A 407 32.32 -68.71 24.55
C GLY A 407 32.21 -70.05 23.83
N THR A 408 31.81 -71.09 24.56
CA THR A 408 31.50 -72.41 23.98
C THR A 408 30.26 -72.37 23.09
N ASP A 409 29.38 -71.39 23.32
CA ASP A 409 28.11 -71.23 22.61
C ASP A 409 28.20 -70.17 21.48
N GLY A 410 29.41 -69.70 21.19
CA GLY A 410 29.73 -68.83 20.06
C GLY A 410 30.38 -67.51 20.45
N VAL A 411 30.06 -66.42 19.75
CA VAL A 411 30.73 -65.11 19.88
C VAL A 411 29.72 -64.03 20.23
N GLU A 412 30.03 -63.22 21.24
CA GLU A 412 29.26 -62.05 21.61
C GLU A 412 30.12 -60.79 21.45
N VAL A 413 29.58 -59.79 20.74
CA VAL A 413 30.22 -58.48 20.56
C VAL A 413 29.25 -57.39 20.98
N THR A 414 29.69 -56.52 21.87
CA THR A 414 28.92 -55.37 22.34
C THR A 414 29.60 -54.09 21.86
N ILE A 415 28.87 -53.28 21.10
CA ILE A 415 29.32 -51.98 20.58
C ILE A 415 28.48 -50.90 21.26
N ALA A 416 29.10 -50.02 22.03
CA ALA A 416 28.42 -48.97 22.76
C ALA A 416 29.01 -47.59 22.43
N PHE A 417 28.19 -46.64 22.00
CA PHE A 417 28.65 -45.29 21.61
C PHE A 417 27.58 -44.22 21.82
N PRO A 418 27.96 -42.95 22.05
CA PRO A 418 27.01 -41.85 22.18
C PRO A 418 26.38 -41.46 20.84
N LEU A 419 25.07 -41.23 20.82
CA LEU A 419 24.34 -40.74 19.65
C LEU A 419 24.62 -39.24 19.44
N GLY A 420 25.16 -38.86 18.27
CA GLY A 420 25.34 -37.45 17.91
C GLY A 420 26.63 -36.74 18.35
N ALA A 421 27.66 -37.48 18.79
CA ALA A 421 28.92 -36.91 19.32
C ALA A 421 29.92 -36.33 18.29
#